data_AF-A0A437UNC1-F1
#
_entry.id   AF-A0A437UNC1-F1
#
_cell.length_a   1.000
_cell.length_b   1.000
_cell.length_c   1.000
_cell.angle_alpha   90.00
_cell.angle_beta   90.00
_cell.angle_gamma   90.00
#
_symmetry.space_group_name_H-M   'P 1'
#
loop_
_entity.id
_entity.type
_entity.pdbx_description
1 polymer ?
#
loop_
_entity_poly.entity_id
_entity_poly.type
_entity_poly.pdbx_seq_one_letter_code
_entity_poly.pdbx_strand_id
1 'polypeptide(L)'
;MENMFLQLVNRKYPIIRKNLSPPLVKVPFSSNEVLLHPKVLENLTKLLKEAAIEGEIDILDGYRSIEEQKALIQYSIKHHGEKYTKEYVAAERCSEHHTGLAFDIGIKGIKNDKIAPTFDRGKVVDRFLERIASYGFVLRYPKNKTHITKIGYEPWHFRYVGVPHSQIMSSQGWVLEEYIAFIQGLKVTLDE
;
A
#
# COMPACT_ATOMS: atom_id res chain seq x y z
N MET A 1 -13.59 0.19 -20.11
CA MET A 1 -13.17 -0.88 -19.19
C MET A 1 -12.71 -0.22 -17.91
N GLU A 2 -13.28 -0.59 -16.77
CA GLU A 2 -12.84 -0.11 -15.46
C GLU A 2 -11.41 -0.63 -15.21
N ASN A 3 -10.43 0.27 -15.03
CA ASN A 3 -9.05 -0.13 -14.73
C ASN A 3 -8.99 -0.59 -13.27
N MET A 4 -8.93 -1.91 -13.05
CA MET A 4 -8.90 -2.49 -11.70
C MET A 4 -7.72 -2.01 -10.85
N PHE A 5 -6.62 -1.55 -11.46
CA PHE A 5 -5.47 -1.02 -10.71
C PHE A 5 -5.73 0.34 -10.07
N LEU A 6 -6.72 1.08 -10.58
CA LEU A 6 -7.14 2.39 -10.09
C LEU A 6 -8.35 2.34 -9.16
N GLN A 7 -8.76 1.15 -8.70
CA GLN A 7 -9.83 1.04 -7.71
C GLN A 7 -9.43 1.80 -6.43
N LEU A 8 -10.16 2.87 -6.10
CA LEU A 8 -10.01 3.58 -4.83
C LEU A 8 -10.71 2.77 -3.75
N VAL A 9 -9.95 2.36 -2.74
CA VAL A 9 -10.49 1.66 -1.56
C VAL A 9 -10.09 2.45 -0.33
N ASN A 10 -11.09 2.92 0.41
CA ASN A 10 -10.93 3.62 1.68
C ASN A 10 -12.27 3.60 2.44
N ARG A 11 -12.39 4.35 3.54
CA ARG A 11 -13.63 4.39 4.35
C ARG A 11 -14.87 4.86 3.56
N LYS A 12 -14.69 5.70 2.54
CA LYS A 12 -15.79 6.19 1.69
C LYS A 12 -16.15 5.20 0.59
N TYR A 13 -15.17 4.42 0.14
CA TYR A 13 -15.30 3.44 -0.94
C TYR A 13 -14.89 2.05 -0.46
N PRO A 14 -15.68 1.42 0.43
CA PRO A 14 -15.39 0.06 0.90
C PRO A 14 -15.59 -0.94 -0.22
N ILE A 15 -14.91 -2.08 -0.12
CA ILE A 15 -15.10 -3.16 -1.08
C ILE A 15 -16.38 -3.94 -0.75
N ILE A 16 -17.37 -3.83 -1.64
CA ILE A 16 -18.72 -4.41 -1.44
C ILE A 16 -18.84 -5.83 -2.02
N ARG A 17 -17.97 -6.22 -2.97
CA ARG A 17 -18.04 -7.55 -3.60
C ARG A 17 -17.85 -8.65 -2.54
N LYS A 18 -18.74 -9.66 -2.56
CA LYS A 18 -18.70 -10.80 -1.61
C LYS A 18 -17.48 -11.69 -1.81
N ASN A 19 -17.08 -11.93 -3.05
CA ASN A 19 -15.84 -12.64 -3.39
C ASN A 19 -14.87 -11.68 -4.08
N LEU A 20 -13.85 -11.24 -3.35
CA LEU A 20 -12.61 -10.79 -3.98
C LEU A 20 -11.74 -12.01 -4.13
N SER A 21 -11.64 -12.50 -5.35
CA SER A 21 -10.61 -13.46 -5.72
C SER A 21 -9.73 -12.78 -6.76
N PRO A 22 -8.91 -11.77 -6.36
CA PRO A 22 -7.89 -11.29 -7.27
C PRO A 22 -6.99 -12.47 -7.65
N PRO A 23 -6.38 -12.48 -8.85
CA PRO A 23 -5.33 -13.44 -9.13
C PRO A 23 -4.18 -13.18 -8.15
N LEU A 24 -3.70 -14.22 -7.48
CA LEU A 24 -2.67 -14.13 -6.44
C LEU A 24 -1.55 -15.13 -6.70
N VAL A 25 -0.33 -14.71 -6.44
CA VAL A 25 0.89 -15.53 -6.51
C VAL A 25 1.75 -15.31 -5.28
N LYS A 26 2.46 -16.35 -4.83
CA LYS A 26 3.39 -16.27 -3.70
C LYS A 26 4.59 -15.40 -4.05
N VAL A 27 5.01 -14.56 -3.10
CA VAL A 27 6.26 -13.79 -3.18
C VAL A 27 7.40 -14.73 -2.79
N PRO A 28 8.35 -15.06 -3.69
CA PRO A 28 9.34 -16.10 -3.41
C PRO A 28 10.49 -15.64 -2.50
N PHE A 29 10.60 -14.34 -2.22
CA PHE A 29 11.70 -13.72 -1.48
C PHE A 29 11.27 -13.06 -0.16
N SER A 30 10.02 -13.26 0.27
CA SER A 30 9.51 -12.81 1.57
C SER A 30 9.84 -13.80 2.68
N SER A 31 10.06 -13.30 3.90
CA SER A 31 10.28 -14.17 5.08
C SER A 31 9.02 -14.93 5.52
N ASN A 32 7.84 -14.36 5.27
CA ASN A 32 6.54 -14.97 5.53
C ASN A 32 5.87 -15.38 4.22
N GLU A 33 4.80 -16.19 4.30
CA GLU A 33 3.95 -16.45 3.15
C GLU A 33 3.16 -15.17 2.80
N VAL A 34 3.63 -14.46 1.77
CA VAL A 34 2.97 -13.27 1.23
C VAL A 34 2.42 -13.57 -0.15
N LEU A 35 1.20 -13.14 -0.40
CA LEU A 35 0.53 -13.24 -1.69
C LEU A 35 0.40 -11.85 -2.31
N LEU A 36 0.66 -11.71 -3.61
CA LEU A 36 0.44 -10.45 -4.34
C LEU A 36 -0.25 -10.73 -5.67
N HIS A 37 -0.87 -9.70 -6.24
CA HIS A 37 -1.31 -9.76 -7.63
C HIS A 37 -0.10 -10.00 -8.56
N PRO A 38 -0.18 -10.87 -9.59
CA PRO A 38 0.95 -11.21 -10.47
C PRO A 38 1.68 -9.99 -11.05
N LYS A 39 0.92 -8.96 -11.44
CA LYS A 39 1.49 -7.72 -11.99
C LYS A 39 2.24 -6.88 -10.96
N VAL A 40 1.87 -6.96 -9.69
CA VAL A 40 2.57 -6.32 -8.57
C VAL A 40 3.90 -7.05 -8.37
N LEU A 41 3.87 -8.38 -8.25
CA LEU A 41 5.09 -9.19 -8.09
C LEU A 41 6.07 -8.99 -9.25
N GLU A 42 5.59 -9.00 -10.49
CA GLU A 42 6.43 -8.81 -11.67
C GLU A 42 7.18 -7.47 -11.61
N ASN A 43 6.47 -6.37 -11.37
CA ASN A 43 7.07 -5.04 -11.35
C ASN A 43 7.93 -4.81 -10.10
N LEU A 44 7.53 -5.34 -8.95
CA LEU A 44 8.31 -5.27 -7.73
C LEU A 44 9.64 -6.01 -7.92
N THR A 45 9.62 -7.21 -8.48
CA THR A 45 10.84 -7.99 -8.77
C THR A 45 11.81 -7.22 -9.68
N LYS A 46 11.30 -6.55 -10.72
CA LYS A 46 12.13 -5.71 -11.60
C LYS A 46 12.72 -4.52 -10.85
N LEU A 47 11.91 -3.82 -10.06
CA LEU A 47 12.35 -2.69 -9.24
C LEU A 47 13.49 -3.11 -8.31
N LEU A 48 13.28 -4.17 -7.52
CA LEU A 48 14.26 -4.59 -6.51
C LEU A 48 15.60 -4.96 -7.16
N LYS A 49 15.56 -5.62 -8.32
CA LYS A 49 16.73 -5.96 -9.11
C LYS A 49 17.46 -4.74 -9.66
N GLU A 50 16.73 -3.80 -10.24
CA GLU A 50 17.35 -2.59 -10.80
C GLU A 50 17.85 -1.61 -9.72
N ALA A 51 17.26 -1.66 -8.53
CA ALA A 51 17.76 -0.94 -7.35
C ALA A 51 18.93 -1.66 -6.66
N ALA A 52 19.18 -2.94 -6.99
CA ALA A 52 20.13 -3.82 -6.33
C ALA A 52 19.92 -3.91 -4.80
N ILE A 53 18.68 -4.19 -4.37
CA ILE A 53 18.27 -4.22 -2.96
C ILE A 53 17.52 -5.50 -2.54
N GLU A 54 17.49 -6.56 -3.35
CA GLU A 54 16.74 -7.79 -3.06
C GLU A 54 17.11 -8.44 -1.72
N GLY A 55 18.36 -8.26 -1.28
CA GLY A 55 18.89 -8.75 -0.01
C GLY A 55 18.72 -7.80 1.18
N GLU A 56 18.29 -6.56 0.94
CA GLU A 56 18.24 -5.50 1.98
C GLU A 56 16.82 -5.22 2.49
N ILE A 57 15.79 -5.61 1.73
CA ILE A 57 14.38 -5.44 2.11
C ILE A 57 13.63 -6.75 2.19
N ASP A 58 12.55 -6.75 2.96
CA ASP A 58 11.60 -7.85 3.08
C ASP A 58 10.19 -7.38 2.73
N ILE A 59 9.40 -8.27 2.13
CA ILE A 59 7.97 -8.03 1.91
C ILE A 59 7.24 -8.67 3.08
N LEU A 60 6.63 -7.84 3.92
CA LEU A 60 6.10 -8.26 5.21
C LEU A 60 4.60 -8.57 5.15
N ASP A 61 3.87 -7.86 4.29
CA ASP A 61 2.45 -8.07 4.08
C ASP A 61 2.05 -7.76 2.63
N GLY A 62 0.96 -8.36 2.16
CA GLY A 62 0.48 -8.29 0.79
C GLY A 62 -1.04 -8.43 0.76
N TYR A 63 -1.57 -9.43 0.03
CA TYR A 63 -2.99 -9.71 0.09
C TYR A 63 -3.41 -10.13 1.50
N ARG A 64 -4.49 -9.50 1.98
CA ARG A 64 -5.10 -9.79 3.28
C ARG A 64 -6.59 -10.02 3.08
N SER A 65 -7.11 -11.15 3.54
CA SER A 65 -8.54 -11.45 3.57
C SER A 65 -9.30 -10.54 4.56
N ILE A 66 -10.64 -10.59 4.51
CA ILE A 66 -11.48 -9.83 5.44
C ILE A 66 -11.29 -10.35 6.87
N GLU A 67 -11.16 -11.66 7.02
CA GLU A 67 -10.95 -12.36 8.29
C GLU A 67 -9.60 -11.98 8.90
N GLU A 68 -8.53 -11.95 8.10
CA GLU A 68 -7.21 -11.51 8.56
C GLU A 68 -7.21 -10.02 8.93
N GLN A 69 -7.93 -9.16 8.18
CA GLN A 69 -8.08 -7.74 8.54
C GLN A 69 -8.80 -7.58 9.90
N LYS A 70 -9.83 -8.38 10.18
CA LYS A 70 -10.50 -8.38 11.50
C LYS A 70 -9.54 -8.77 12.61
N ALA A 71 -8.75 -9.81 12.40
CA ALA A 71 -7.75 -10.26 13.36
C ALA A 71 -6.68 -9.17 13.60
N LEU A 72 -6.26 -8.45 12.55
CA LEU A 72 -5.32 -7.33 12.65
C LEU A 72 -5.90 -6.17 13.45
N ILE A 73 -7.15 -5.79 13.19
CA ILE A 73 -7.86 -4.74 13.94
C ILE A 73 -7.94 -5.11 15.43
N GLN A 74 -8.37 -6.34 15.75
CA GLN A 74 -8.45 -6.82 17.13
C GLN A 74 -7.09 -6.83 17.83
N TYR A 75 -6.05 -7.30 17.12
CA TYR A 75 -4.68 -7.25 17.60
C TYR A 75 -4.25 -5.82 17.90
N SER A 76 -4.48 -4.89 16.98
CA SER A 76 -4.07 -3.49 17.12
C SER A 76 -4.80 -2.80 18.28
N ILE A 77 -6.11 -3.02 18.43
CA ILE A 77 -6.88 -2.48 19.56
C ILE A 77 -6.32 -2.98 20.88
N LYS A 78 -6.01 -4.28 20.97
CA LYS A 78 -5.49 -4.90 22.18
C LYS A 78 -4.10 -4.36 22.59
N HIS A 79 -3.21 -4.09 21.64
CA HIS A 79 -1.81 -3.74 21.93
C HIS A 79 -1.51 -2.24 21.85
N HIS A 80 -2.28 -1.47 21.09
CA HIS A 80 -2.03 -0.05 20.82
C HIS A 80 -3.25 0.85 21.09
N GLY A 81 -4.43 0.27 21.32
CA GLY A 81 -5.67 1.00 21.60
C GLY A 81 -6.41 1.47 20.35
N GLU A 82 -7.65 1.93 20.55
CA GLU A 82 -8.55 2.30 19.45
C GLU A 82 -8.06 3.51 18.64
N LYS A 83 -7.46 4.51 19.30
CA LYS A 83 -7.01 5.74 18.63
C LYS A 83 -5.93 5.43 17.59
N TYR A 84 -4.90 4.69 18.01
CA TYR A 84 -3.83 4.24 17.13
C TYR A 84 -4.37 3.36 16.00
N THR A 85 -5.26 2.42 16.33
CA THR A 85 -5.86 1.53 15.33
C THR A 85 -6.64 2.32 14.27
N LYS A 86 -7.41 3.34 14.67
CA LYS A 86 -8.15 4.20 13.73
C LYS A 86 -7.23 5.04 12.84
N GLU A 87 -5.98 5.25 13.24
CA GLU A 87 -5.00 6.05 12.52
C GLU A 87 -4.22 5.24 11.48
N TYR A 88 -3.81 4.00 11.81
CA TYR A 88 -2.90 3.18 10.99
C TYR A 88 -3.52 1.88 10.45
N VAL A 89 -4.72 1.50 10.89
CA VAL A 89 -5.35 0.26 10.45
C VAL A 89 -6.67 0.59 9.75
N ALA A 90 -6.71 0.28 8.46
CA ALA A 90 -7.93 0.42 7.67
C ALA A 90 -9.08 -0.40 8.30
N ALA A 91 -10.29 0.15 8.23
CA ALA A 91 -11.48 -0.56 8.68
C ALA A 91 -11.73 -1.82 7.82
N GLU A 92 -12.57 -2.72 8.31
CA GLU A 92 -13.01 -3.90 7.54
C GLU A 92 -13.51 -3.47 6.15
N ARG A 93 -13.12 -4.22 5.10
CA ARG A 93 -13.43 -3.92 3.69
C ARG A 93 -12.89 -2.60 3.15
N CYS A 94 -12.19 -1.81 3.96
CA CYS A 94 -11.61 -0.53 3.56
C CYS A 94 -10.09 -0.61 3.36
N SER A 95 -9.52 -1.81 3.45
CA SER A 95 -8.09 -2.07 3.27
C SER A 95 -7.76 -2.35 1.80
N GLU A 96 -6.77 -1.65 1.26
CA GLU A 96 -6.26 -1.90 -0.09
C GLU A 96 -5.59 -3.28 -0.22
N HIS A 97 -5.12 -3.88 0.89
CA HIS A 97 -4.58 -5.24 0.91
C HIS A 97 -5.59 -6.29 0.40
N HIS A 98 -6.89 -6.06 0.56
CA HIS A 98 -7.93 -6.95 0.01
C HIS A 98 -7.87 -7.08 -1.53
N THR A 99 -7.25 -6.13 -2.22
CA THR A 99 -7.12 -6.14 -3.69
C THR A 99 -5.91 -6.95 -4.16
N GLY A 100 -4.95 -7.23 -3.26
CA GLY A 100 -3.62 -7.77 -3.63
C GLY A 100 -2.73 -6.77 -4.38
N LEU A 101 -3.13 -5.49 -4.45
CA LEU A 101 -2.38 -4.41 -5.10
C LEU A 101 -1.55 -3.56 -4.14
N ALA A 102 -1.74 -3.75 -2.84
CA ALA A 102 -0.96 -3.10 -1.79
C ALA A 102 -0.02 -4.10 -1.12
N PHE A 103 1.10 -3.60 -0.61
CA PHE A 103 2.07 -4.40 0.13
C PHE A 103 2.82 -3.52 1.14
N ASP A 104 3.22 -4.14 2.24
CA ASP A 104 4.03 -3.53 3.28
C ASP A 104 5.46 -4.10 3.22
N ILE A 105 6.46 -3.24 3.37
CA ILE A 105 7.87 -3.62 3.35
C ILE A 105 8.60 -3.18 4.62
N GLY A 106 9.68 -3.88 4.93
CA GLY A 106 10.60 -3.48 6.00
C GLY A 106 12.04 -3.81 5.64
N ILE A 107 12.95 -3.36 6.50
CA ILE A 107 14.37 -3.67 6.35
C ILE A 107 14.66 -5.10 6.81
N LYS A 108 15.41 -5.87 5.99
CA LYS A 108 15.86 -7.22 6.35
C LYS A 108 16.81 -7.18 7.55
N GLY A 109 16.68 -8.19 8.42
CA GLY A 109 17.53 -8.31 9.62
C GLY A 109 17.17 -7.36 10.76
N ILE A 110 16.14 -6.52 10.60
CA ILE A 110 15.58 -5.68 11.67
C ILE A 110 14.28 -6.30 12.17
N LYS A 111 14.07 -6.28 13.49
CA LYS A 111 12.78 -6.65 14.09
C LYS A 111 11.75 -5.57 13.73
N ASN A 112 10.85 -5.89 12.81
CA ASN A 112 9.78 -5.00 12.40
C ASN A 112 8.56 -5.10 13.33
N ASP A 113 7.89 -3.97 13.55
CA ASP A 113 6.57 -3.95 14.18
C ASP A 113 5.52 -4.56 13.23
N LYS A 114 4.46 -5.13 13.79
CA LYS A 114 3.42 -5.82 13.01
C LYS A 114 2.48 -4.86 12.26
N ILE A 115 2.30 -3.64 12.78
CA ILE A 115 1.44 -2.61 12.18
C ILE A 115 2.27 -1.58 11.44
N ALA A 116 3.40 -1.17 12.02
CA ALA A 116 4.25 -0.11 11.49
C ALA A 116 5.70 -0.56 11.28
N PRO A 117 5.97 -1.41 10.27
CA PRO A 117 7.34 -1.81 9.92
C PRO A 117 8.30 -0.65 9.73
N THR A 118 9.59 -0.89 9.99
CA THR A 118 10.62 0.14 9.82
C THR A 118 10.97 0.27 8.34
N PHE A 119 10.60 1.40 7.72
CA PHE A 119 10.98 1.73 6.34
C PHE A 119 11.03 3.25 6.04
N ASP A 120 11.40 4.10 7.02
CA ASP A 120 11.27 5.57 6.86
C ASP A 120 12.49 6.27 6.24
N ARG A 121 13.71 5.76 6.50
CA ARG A 121 14.95 6.45 6.10
C ARG A 121 16.12 5.50 5.88
N GLY A 122 17.06 5.93 5.06
CA GLY A 122 18.33 5.25 4.83
C GLY A 122 18.53 4.89 3.37
N LYS A 123 19.78 4.57 3.00
CA LYS A 123 20.18 4.43 1.59
C LYS A 123 19.34 3.42 0.80
N VAL A 124 18.88 2.34 1.44
CA VAL A 124 18.01 1.33 0.81
C VAL A 124 16.60 1.88 0.55
N VAL A 125 16.06 2.67 1.48
CA VAL A 125 14.78 3.35 1.35
C VAL A 125 14.86 4.37 0.22
N ASP A 126 15.92 5.16 0.18
CA ASP A 126 16.14 6.18 -0.87
C ASP A 126 16.19 5.53 -2.27
N ARG A 127 17.02 4.48 -2.44
CA ARG A 127 17.10 3.74 -3.71
C ARG A 127 15.77 3.12 -4.14
N PHE A 128 14.94 2.70 -3.19
CA PHE A 128 13.61 2.17 -3.47
C PHE A 128 12.66 3.29 -3.92
N LEU A 129 12.53 4.35 -3.12
CA LEU A 129 11.61 5.47 -3.35
C LEU A 129 11.93 6.27 -4.63
N GLU A 130 13.20 6.36 -5.03
CA GLU A 130 13.60 6.98 -6.29
C GLU A 130 13.03 6.25 -7.53
N ARG A 131 12.64 4.97 -7.38
CA ARG A 131 12.27 4.11 -8.50
C ARG A 131 10.79 3.75 -8.55
N ILE A 132 10.08 3.74 -7.41
CA ILE A 132 8.70 3.21 -7.31
C ILE A 132 7.76 3.67 -8.44
N ALA A 133 7.80 4.95 -8.81
CA ALA A 133 6.90 5.52 -9.81
C ALA A 133 7.14 4.93 -11.21
N SER A 134 8.37 4.57 -11.56
CA SER A 134 8.69 3.97 -12.87
C SER A 134 8.20 2.52 -12.99
N TYR A 135 7.85 1.88 -11.87
CA TYR A 135 7.35 0.50 -11.83
C TYR A 135 5.87 0.39 -11.46
N GLY A 136 5.14 1.50 -11.47
CA GLY A 136 3.70 1.45 -11.22
C GLY A 136 3.29 1.65 -9.76
N PHE A 137 4.22 1.98 -8.87
CA PHE A 137 3.95 2.08 -7.43
C PHE A 137 3.90 3.52 -6.94
N VAL A 138 3.14 3.76 -5.88
CA VAL A 138 3.09 5.02 -5.14
C VAL A 138 3.22 4.76 -3.64
N LEU A 139 3.85 5.70 -2.93
CA LEU A 139 3.73 5.78 -1.48
C LEU A 139 2.29 6.19 -1.16
N ARG A 140 1.51 5.28 -0.56
CA ARG A 140 0.05 5.44 -0.52
C ARG A 140 -0.41 6.50 0.47
N TYR A 141 0.29 6.60 1.60
CA TYR A 141 -0.05 7.48 2.72
C TYR A 141 1.14 8.37 3.12
N PRO A 142 1.42 9.44 2.35
CA PRO A 142 2.51 10.36 2.66
C PRO A 142 2.12 11.33 3.79
N LYS A 143 3.13 11.79 4.55
CA LYS A 143 2.97 12.56 5.79
C LYS A 143 2.13 13.83 5.66
N ASN A 144 2.21 14.52 4.53
CA ASN A 144 1.50 15.78 4.29
C ASN A 144 0.08 15.60 3.72
N LYS A 145 -0.42 14.36 3.59
CA LYS A 145 -1.72 14.06 2.95
C LYS A 145 -2.71 13.32 3.85
N THR A 146 -2.43 13.18 5.15
CA THR A 146 -3.34 12.56 6.13
C THR A 146 -4.73 13.22 6.16
N HIS A 147 -4.83 14.53 5.92
CA HIS A 147 -6.12 15.22 5.82
C HIS A 147 -6.96 14.77 4.60
N ILE A 148 -6.33 14.19 3.57
CA ILE A 148 -6.99 13.64 2.37
C ILE A 148 -7.23 12.14 2.52
N THR A 149 -6.18 11.37 2.82
CA THR A 149 -6.24 9.90 2.88
C THR A 149 -6.97 9.39 4.13
N LYS A 150 -7.03 10.22 5.19
CA LYS A 150 -7.55 9.88 6.52
C LYS A 150 -6.82 8.72 7.21
N ILE A 151 -5.61 8.41 6.76
CA ILE A 151 -4.67 7.43 7.32
C ILE A 151 -3.37 8.15 7.70
N GLY A 152 -2.74 7.72 8.79
CA GLY A 152 -1.45 8.23 9.25
C GLY A 152 -0.34 8.08 8.22
N TYR A 153 0.84 8.63 8.50
CA TYR A 153 1.99 8.46 7.63
C TYR A 153 2.49 7.01 7.69
N GLU A 154 2.54 6.34 6.54
CA GLU A 154 2.97 4.93 6.45
C GLU A 154 4.08 4.79 5.40
N PRO A 155 5.35 5.05 5.76
CA PRO A 155 6.49 4.94 4.83
C PRO A 155 6.71 3.52 4.29
N TRP A 156 6.14 2.51 4.93
CA TRP A 156 6.24 1.10 4.55
C TRP A 156 5.17 0.65 3.56
N HIS A 157 4.10 1.42 3.36
CA HIS A 157 2.91 0.97 2.62
C HIS A 157 2.88 1.52 1.19
N PHE A 158 2.93 0.60 0.23
CA PHE A 158 2.99 0.93 -1.19
C PHE A 158 1.81 0.34 -1.95
N ARG A 159 1.29 1.12 -2.90
CA ARG A 159 0.15 0.74 -3.74
C ARG A 159 0.55 0.71 -5.21
N TYR A 160 0.25 -0.39 -5.88
CA TYR A 160 0.35 -0.50 -7.33
C TYR A 160 -0.88 0.12 -8.01
N VAL A 161 -0.61 1.08 -8.88
CA VAL A 161 -1.59 1.77 -9.76
C VAL A 161 -1.24 1.62 -11.24
N GLY A 162 -0.05 1.09 -11.55
CA GLY A 162 0.47 0.93 -12.91
C GLY A 162 1.09 2.20 -13.49
N VAL A 163 1.77 2.04 -14.62
CA VAL A 163 2.30 3.13 -15.46
C VAL A 163 1.29 3.42 -16.57
N PRO A 164 1.04 4.69 -16.94
CA PRO A 164 1.72 5.92 -16.50
C PRO A 164 1.15 6.56 -15.23
N HIS A 165 0.12 5.97 -14.61
CA HIS A 165 -0.62 6.57 -13.48
C HIS A 165 0.28 6.98 -12.31
N SER A 166 1.13 6.06 -11.86
CA SER A 166 2.12 6.30 -10.80
C SER A 166 3.10 7.44 -11.09
N GLN A 167 3.55 7.57 -12.34
CA GLN A 167 4.44 8.67 -12.76
C GLN A 167 3.73 10.02 -12.73
N ILE A 168 2.48 10.07 -13.21
CA ILE A 168 1.65 11.27 -13.14
C ILE A 168 1.43 11.67 -11.69
N MET A 169 0.99 10.73 -10.85
CA MET A 169 0.78 10.96 -9.41
C MET A 169 2.05 11.47 -8.73
N SER A 170 3.19 10.84 -9.00
CA SER A 170 4.48 11.24 -8.45
C SER A 170 4.87 12.66 -8.88
N SER A 171 4.75 12.99 -10.17
CA SER A 171 5.09 14.32 -10.69
C SER A 171 4.23 15.45 -10.10
N GLN A 172 2.98 15.15 -9.74
CA GLN A 172 2.03 16.12 -9.19
C GLN A 172 2.01 16.13 -7.65
N GLY A 173 2.70 15.19 -6.99
CA GLY A 173 2.59 15.00 -5.55
C GLY A 173 1.17 14.61 -5.10
N TRP A 174 0.47 13.81 -5.91
CA TRP A 174 -0.91 13.38 -5.65
C TRP A 174 -1.00 12.03 -4.95
N VAL A 175 -1.97 11.92 -4.04
CA VAL A 175 -2.47 10.62 -3.56
C VAL A 175 -3.55 10.08 -4.48
N LEU A 176 -3.93 8.81 -4.29
CA LEU A 176 -4.89 8.14 -5.17
C LEU A 176 -6.25 8.87 -5.17
N GLU A 177 -6.70 9.39 -4.03
CA GLU A 177 -7.92 10.20 -3.93
C GLU A 177 -7.92 11.40 -4.89
N GLU A 178 -6.82 12.16 -4.90
CA GLU A 178 -6.68 13.34 -5.78
C GLU A 178 -6.61 12.93 -7.24
N TYR A 179 -5.87 11.84 -7.53
CA TYR A 179 -5.73 11.34 -8.89
C TYR A 179 -7.06 10.84 -9.47
N ILE A 180 -7.83 10.10 -8.69
CA ILE A 180 -9.15 9.61 -9.11
C ILE A 180 -10.11 10.78 -9.34
N ALA A 181 -10.11 11.78 -8.45
CA ALA A 181 -10.90 12.98 -8.67
C ALA A 181 -10.50 13.71 -9.95
N PHE A 182 -9.19 13.88 -10.21
CA PHE A 182 -8.68 14.50 -11.44
C PHE A 182 -9.15 13.77 -12.71
N ILE A 183 -8.97 12.45 -12.80
CA ILE A 183 -9.35 11.71 -14.01
C ILE A 183 -10.87 11.60 -14.19
N GLN A 184 -11.66 11.77 -13.12
CA GLN A 184 -13.13 11.81 -13.16
C GLN A 184 -13.68 13.23 -13.37
N GLY A 185 -12.82 14.26 -13.45
CA GLY A 185 -13.25 15.66 -13.56
C GLY A 185 -13.94 16.19 -12.30
N LEU A 186 -13.72 15.54 -11.15
CA LEU A 186 -14.26 15.96 -9.86
C LEU A 186 -13.33 16.98 -9.19
N LYS A 187 -13.91 17.99 -8.55
CA LYS A 187 -13.16 18.83 -7.60
C LYS A 187 -12.93 18.03 -6.32
N VAL A 188 -11.67 17.88 -5.90
CA VAL A 188 -11.34 17.38 -4.56
C VAL A 188 -11.80 18.45 -3.57
N THR A 189 -12.89 18.18 -2.87
CA THR A 189 -13.30 19.04 -1.74
C THR A 189 -12.39 18.74 -0.57
N LEU A 190 -11.62 19.73 -0.15
CA LEU A 190 -10.94 19.70 1.14
C LEU A 190 -12.04 19.91 2.18
N ASP A 191 -12.41 18.86 2.89
CA ASP A 191 -13.21 19.03 4.10
C ASP A 191 -12.29 19.69 5.14
N GLU A 192 -12.54 20.98 5.40
CA GLU A 192 -11.89 21.81 6.44
C GLU A 192 -12.04 21.22 7.84
#